data_AF-A0A7X9CZI0-F1
#
_entry.id   AF-A0A7X9CZI0-F1
#
_cell.length_a   1.000
_cell.length_b   1.000
_cell.length_c   1.000
_cell.angle_alpha   90.00
_cell.angle_beta   90.00
_cell.angle_gamma   90.00
#
_symmetry.space_group_name_H-M   'P 1'
#
loop_
_entity.id
_entity.type
_entity.pdbx_description
1 polymer ?
#
loop_
_entity_poly.entity_id
_entity_poly.type
_entity_poly.pdbx_seq_one_letter_code
_entity_poly.pdbx_strand_id
1 'polypeptide(L)'
;APVAGGPAGAAEEEEKTEFDVVLKNAGQAKIAVIKAVREITGLGLKEAKALVDEAPKPIKEKVSREEAEDAANKLKEAGAEVEIE
;
A
#
# COMPACT_ATOMS: atom_id res chain seq x y z
N ALA A 1 35.83 -25.02 26.74
CA ALA A 1 35.26 -25.46 25.45
C ALA A 1 34.27 -24.38 24.99
N PRO A 2 34.44 -23.83 23.78
CA PRO A 2 33.75 -22.62 23.29
C PRO A 2 32.55 -22.91 22.37
N VAL A 3 31.66 -21.91 22.20
CA VAL A 3 30.90 -21.41 21.01
C VAL A 3 29.61 -20.73 21.52
N ALA A 4 29.49 -19.39 21.57
CA ALA A 4 29.28 -18.42 20.49
C ALA A 4 27.82 -18.30 19.99
N GLY A 5 27.30 -17.06 19.96
CA GLY A 5 26.01 -16.62 19.41
C GLY A 5 25.12 -16.03 20.50
N GLY A 6 25.13 -14.73 20.79
CA GLY A 6 24.73 -13.62 19.91
C GLY A 6 23.32 -13.17 20.32
N PRO A 7 23.01 -11.88 20.51
CA PRO A 7 21.73 -11.44 21.06
C PRO A 7 20.59 -11.75 20.07
N ALA A 8 19.76 -12.74 20.38
CA ALA A 8 18.52 -13.02 19.66
C ALA A 8 17.43 -12.04 20.12
N GLY A 9 17.58 -10.78 19.73
CA GLY A 9 16.62 -9.70 19.97
C GLY A 9 16.83 -8.52 19.02
N ALA A 10 17.43 -8.78 17.86
CA ALA A 10 17.79 -7.77 16.87
C ALA A 10 17.53 -8.24 15.42
N ALA A 11 16.64 -9.22 15.22
CA ALA A 11 16.38 -9.85 13.92
C ALA A 11 14.93 -9.74 13.42
N GLU A 12 14.07 -8.95 14.08
CA GLU A 12 12.75 -8.60 13.53
C GLU A 12 12.69 -7.15 13.02
N GLU A 13 13.76 -6.38 13.19
CA GLU A 13 13.95 -5.02 12.64
C GLU A 13 14.86 -5.01 11.39
N GLU A 14 15.16 -6.17 10.79
CA GLU A 14 15.75 -6.22 9.44
C GLU A 14 14.73 -5.70 8.42
N GLU A 15 14.77 -4.38 8.22
CA GLU A 15 14.51 -3.65 6.97
C GLU A 15 13.22 -4.01 6.22
N LYS A 16 12.04 -3.85 6.85
CA LYS A 16 10.85 -3.56 6.05
C LYS A 16 10.94 -2.12 5.51
N THR A 17 11.83 -1.91 4.54
CA THR A 17 11.94 -0.67 3.75
C THR A 17 10.91 -0.62 2.62
N GLU A 18 10.27 -1.75 2.38
CA GLU A 18 9.30 -1.99 1.32
C GLU A 18 7.91 -2.23 1.95
N PHE A 19 6.96 -1.39 1.57
CA PHE A 19 5.59 -1.41 2.05
C PHE A 19 4.63 -1.59 0.89
N ASP A 20 3.56 -2.32 1.14
CA ASP A 20 2.49 -2.55 0.16
C ASP A 20 1.27 -1.71 0.55
N VAL A 21 0.72 -0.98 -0.40
CA VAL A 21 -0.48 -0.15 -0.22
C VAL A 21 -1.67 -0.91 -0.78
N VAL A 22 -2.51 -1.46 0.08
CA VAL A 22 -3.66 -2.27 -0.29
C VAL A 22 -4.94 -1.47 -0.15
N LEU A 23 -5.67 -1.30 -1.26
CA LEU A 23 -7.02 -0.74 -1.23
C LEU A 23 -7.98 -1.82 -0.72
N LYS A 24 -8.46 -1.68 0.52
CA LYS A 24 -9.48 -2.57 1.10
C LYS A 24 -10.86 -2.30 0.53
N ASN A 25 -11.22 -1.01 0.44
CA ASN A 25 -12.55 -0.60 0.03
C ASN A 25 -12.49 0.78 -0.65
N ALA A 26 -13.18 0.91 -1.78
CA ALA A 26 -13.29 2.16 -2.52
C ALA A 26 -14.25 3.20 -1.88
N GLY A 27 -14.97 2.80 -0.82
CA GLY A 27 -15.99 3.60 -0.17
C GLY A 27 -17.12 4.02 -1.11
N GLN A 28 -17.81 5.09 -0.72
CA GLN A 28 -18.95 5.64 -1.49
C GLN A 28 -18.48 6.54 -2.65
N ALA A 29 -17.27 7.08 -2.56
CA ALA A 29 -16.69 8.02 -3.53
C ALA A 29 -15.86 7.31 -4.62
N LYS A 30 -16.37 6.20 -5.18
CA LYS A 30 -15.64 5.35 -6.15
C LYS A 30 -14.97 6.12 -7.29
N ILE A 31 -15.62 7.16 -7.83
CA ILE A 31 -15.04 7.95 -8.93
C ILE A 31 -13.80 8.73 -8.47
N ALA A 32 -13.82 9.28 -7.24
CA ALA A 32 -12.67 9.97 -6.67
C ALA A 32 -11.52 8.98 -6.41
N VAL A 33 -11.82 7.80 -5.87
CA VAL A 33 -10.83 6.74 -5.65
C VAL A 33 -10.23 6.25 -6.97
N ILE A 34 -11.03 6.04 -8.02
CA ILE A 34 -10.51 5.67 -9.35
C ILE A 34 -9.56 6.75 -9.88
N LYS A 35 -9.86 8.04 -9.68
CA LYS A 35 -8.94 9.12 -10.08
C LYS A 35 -7.64 9.07 -9.29
N ALA A 36 -7.70 8.93 -7.96
CA ALA A 36 -6.52 8.81 -7.11
C ALA A 36 -5.66 7.58 -7.49
N VAL A 37 -6.27 6.42 -7.73
CA VAL A 37 -5.57 5.22 -8.19
C VAL A 37 -4.86 5.48 -9.52
N ARG A 38 -5.52 6.16 -10.49
CA ARG A 38 -4.89 6.52 -11.77
C ARG A 38 -3.71 7.46 -11.59
N GLU A 39 -3.80 8.43 -10.69
CA GLU A 39 -2.71 9.38 -10.41
C GLU A 39 -1.52 8.69 -9.71
N ILE A 40 -1.79 7.72 -8.83
CA ILE A 40 -0.76 6.98 -8.09
C ILE A 40 -0.05 5.94 -8.95
N THR A 41 -0.80 5.25 -9.83
CA THR A 41 -0.31 4.07 -10.58
C THR A 41 -0.05 4.35 -12.06
N GLY A 42 -0.59 5.44 -12.62
CA GLY A 42 -0.53 5.74 -14.05
C GLY A 42 -1.40 4.83 -14.93
N LEU A 43 -2.22 3.96 -14.34
CA LEU A 43 -3.08 3.02 -15.07
C LEU A 43 -4.16 3.73 -15.91
N GLY A 44 -4.60 3.05 -16.98
CA GLY A 44 -5.74 3.48 -17.78
C GLY A 44 -7.05 3.45 -16.99
N LEU A 45 -8.07 4.17 -17.47
CA LEU A 45 -9.37 4.25 -16.80
C LEU A 45 -10.02 2.86 -16.56
N LYS A 46 -9.84 1.94 -17.51
CA LYS A 46 -10.38 0.58 -17.42
C LYS A 46 -9.66 -0.25 -16.35
N GLU A 47 -8.34 -0.16 -16.30
CA GLU A 47 -7.50 -0.91 -15.36
C GLU A 47 -7.67 -0.40 -13.93
N ALA A 48 -7.66 0.92 -13.75
CA ALA A 48 -7.92 1.52 -12.44
C ALA A 48 -9.33 1.24 -11.94
N LYS A 49 -10.34 1.24 -12.82
CA LYS A 49 -11.70 0.85 -12.45
C LYS A 49 -11.76 -0.62 -12.02
N ALA A 50 -11.15 -1.53 -12.78
CA ALA A 50 -11.10 -2.95 -12.44
C ALA A 50 -10.44 -3.15 -11.08
N LEU A 51 -9.28 -2.53 -10.86
CA LEU A 51 -8.54 -2.59 -9.60
C LEU A 51 -9.40 -2.12 -8.40
N VAL A 52 -10.13 -1.01 -8.55
CA VAL A 52 -10.97 -0.44 -7.49
C VAL A 52 -12.23 -1.26 -7.23
N ASP A 53 -12.81 -1.86 -8.27
CA ASP A 53 -13.99 -2.72 -8.14
C ASP A 53 -13.65 -4.12 -7.62
N GLU A 54 -12.41 -4.57 -7.79
CA GLU A 54 -11.89 -5.85 -7.30
C GLU A 54 -11.22 -5.76 -5.92
N ALA A 55 -11.38 -4.63 -5.20
CA ALA A 55 -10.89 -4.50 -3.83
C ALA A 55 -11.43 -5.65 -2.94
N PRO A 56 -10.59 -6.28 -2.09
CA PRO A 56 -9.25 -5.83 -1.69
C PRO A 56 -8.13 -6.18 -2.70
N LYS A 57 -7.37 -5.17 -3.15
CA LYS A 57 -6.21 -5.34 -4.07
C LYS A 57 -5.06 -4.36 -3.79
N PRO A 58 -3.80 -4.76 -4.05
CA PRO A 58 -2.65 -3.86 -3.95
C PRO A 58 -2.71 -2.76 -5.03
N ILE A 59 -2.39 -1.53 -4.62
CA ILE A 59 -2.26 -0.32 -5.44
C ILE A 59 -0.80 -0.08 -5.81
N LYS A 60 0.07 -0.22 -4.81
CA LYS A 60 1.52 -0.10 -4.92
C LYS A 60 2.11 -1.22 -4.07
N GLU A 61 3.16 -1.84 -4.58
CA GLU A 61 3.88 -2.90 -3.89
C GLU A 61 5.34 -2.50 -3.81
N LYS A 62 6.00 -2.85 -2.71
CA LYS A 62 7.43 -2.65 -2.48
C LYS A 62 7.89 -1.20 -2.61
N VAL A 63 7.11 -0.28 -2.04
CA VAL A 63 7.46 1.15 -2.05
C VAL A 63 8.02 1.59 -0.70
N SER A 64 8.73 2.71 -0.69
CA SER A 64 9.24 3.28 0.57
C SER A 64 8.10 3.67 1.51
N ARG A 65 8.39 3.81 2.80
CA ARG A 65 7.40 4.27 3.80
C ARG A 65 6.73 5.57 3.38
N GLU A 66 7.52 6.55 2.94
CA GLU A 66 7.01 7.86 2.51
C GLU A 66 6.05 7.71 1.32
N GLU A 67 6.42 6.91 0.31
CA GLU A 67 5.53 6.66 -0.83
C GLU A 67 4.26 5.91 -0.46
N ALA A 68 4.34 4.95 0.47
CA ALA A 68 3.20 4.21 0.96
C ALA A 68 2.23 5.11 1.73
N GLU A 69 2.75 5.94 2.62
CA GLU A 69 1.97 6.90 3.39
C GLU A 69 1.34 7.95 2.48
N ASP A 70 2.08 8.50 1.51
CA ASP A 70 1.55 9.46 0.54
C ASP A 70 0.43 8.87 -0.32
N ALA A 71 0.60 7.63 -0.81
CA ALA A 71 -0.42 6.95 -1.59
C ALA A 71 -1.66 6.62 -0.74
N ALA A 72 -1.46 6.11 0.48
CA ALA A 72 -2.54 5.80 1.41
C ALA A 72 -3.31 7.07 1.81
N ASN A 73 -2.62 8.18 2.06
CA ASN A 73 -3.24 9.46 2.40
C ASN A 73 -4.11 9.97 1.25
N LYS A 74 -3.60 10.02 0.02
CA LYS A 74 -4.38 10.44 -1.16
C LYS A 74 -5.64 9.59 -1.37
N LEU A 75 -5.53 8.28 -1.18
CA LEU A 75 -6.67 7.37 -1.30
C LEU A 75 -7.69 7.57 -0.16
N LYS A 76 -7.23 7.76 1.08
CA LYS A 76 -8.09 8.06 2.23
C LYS A 76 -8.82 9.40 2.07
N GLU A 77 -8.14 10.43 1.59
CA GLU A 77 -8.75 11.73 1.25
C GLU A 77 -9.80 11.60 0.13
N ALA A 78 -9.58 10.68 -0.81
CA ALA A 78 -10.56 10.32 -1.84
C ALA A 78 -11.74 9.48 -1.33
N GLY A 79 -11.71 9.06 -0.06
CA GLY A 79 -12.78 8.29 0.60
C GLY A 79 -12.62 6.76 0.53
N ALA A 80 -11.42 6.26 0.24
CA ALA A 80 -11.09 4.84 0.28
C ALA A 80 -10.56 4.39 1.66
N GLU A 81 -10.79 3.13 1.98
CA GLU A 81 -10.12 2.43 3.07
C GLU A 81 -8.88 1.72 2.53
N VAL A 82 -7.73 2.04 3.13
CA VAL A 82 -6.41 1.56 2.69
C VAL A 82 -5.61 1.01 3.86
N GLU A 83 -4.94 -0.11 3.63
CA GLU A 83 -3.96 -0.72 4.53
C GLU A 83 -2.55 -0.53 3.97
N ILE A 84 -1.61 -0.26 4.86
CA ILE A 84 -0.19 -0.32 4.54
C ILE A 84 0.31 -1.57 5.23
N GLU A 85 0.78 -2.54 4.45
CA GLU A 85 1.39 -3.76 4.95
C GLU A 85 2.90 -3.61 4.95
#